data_AF-A0A970UGI6-F1
#
_entry.id   AF-A0A970UGI6-F1
#
_cell.length_a   1.000
_cell.length_b   1.000
_cell.length_c   1.000
_cell.angle_alpha   90.00
_cell.angle_beta   90.00
_cell.angle_gamma   90.00
#
_symmetry.space_group_name_H-M   'P 1'
#
loop_
_entity.id
_entity.type
_entity.pdbx_description
1 polymer ?
#
loop_
_entity_poly.entity_id
_entity_poly.type
_entity_poly.pdbx_seq_one_letter_code
_entity_poly.pdbx_strand_id
1 'polypeptide(L)'
;GMVVLDDKAPISEGAITGGRAERAAKNHETPDGEKKNSLALFYAQSPVSVPDGDGRKTTEIRDSGAFNLTTEMPRVLRWLSVFLAGGKIAEGPRLSPAYDRAFLRRMLSLQKISDRKGPLWKPLAAYAASRSSRGGKEKELLLQLLHSEGPELEAARTAGTWIDWLMRRPSDE
;
A
#
# COMPACT_ATOMS: atom_id res chain seq x y z
N GLY A 1 -16.45 4.69 7.01
CA GLY A 1 -15.36 4.02 6.27
C GLY A 1 -15.92 3.36 5.04
N MET A 2 -15.09 3.12 4.03
CA MET A 2 -15.44 2.37 2.82
C MET A 2 -14.82 0.97 2.88
N VAL A 3 -15.63 -0.03 2.58
CA VAL A 3 -15.25 -1.45 2.56
C VAL A 3 -15.53 -2.02 1.17
N VAL A 4 -14.73 -3.00 0.76
CA VAL A 4 -14.99 -3.79 -0.44
C VAL A 4 -15.33 -5.20 0.03
N LEU A 5 -16.40 -5.74 -0.55
CA LEU A 5 -16.96 -7.03 -0.21
C LEU A 5 -17.25 -7.77 -1.51
N ASP A 6 -17.27 -9.10 -1.44
CA ASP A 6 -17.75 -9.92 -2.54
C ASP A 6 -19.24 -9.71 -2.78
N ASP A 7 -19.68 -9.90 -4.02
CA ASP A 7 -21.08 -9.71 -4.44
C ASP A 7 -22.08 -10.51 -3.60
N LYS A 8 -21.67 -11.67 -3.09
CA LYS A 8 -22.51 -12.56 -2.27
C LYS A 8 -22.30 -12.40 -0.77
N ALA A 9 -21.51 -11.41 -0.34
CA ALA A 9 -21.27 -11.17 1.07
C ALA A 9 -22.59 -10.77 1.77
N PRO A 10 -22.93 -11.36 2.93
CA PRO A 10 -24.11 -10.96 3.69
C PRO A 10 -24.09 -9.47 4.06
N ILE A 11 -25.26 -8.81 3.99
CA ILE A 11 -25.40 -7.39 4.36
C ILE A 11 -24.93 -7.15 5.81
N SER A 12 -25.16 -8.11 6.71
CA SER A 12 -24.70 -8.04 8.10
C SER A 12 -23.18 -7.96 8.21
N GLU A 13 -22.45 -8.70 7.37
CA GLU A 13 -20.98 -8.64 7.30
C GLU A 13 -20.51 -7.26 6.82
N GLY A 14 -21.19 -6.71 5.81
CA GLY A 14 -20.89 -5.37 5.32
C GLY A 14 -21.13 -4.27 6.36
N ALA A 15 -22.23 -4.35 7.12
CA ALA A 15 -22.51 -3.41 8.20
C ALA A 15 -21.47 -3.50 9.33
N ILE A 16 -21.09 -4.72 9.73
CA ILE A 16 -20.06 -4.93 10.77
C ILE A 16 -18.72 -4.38 10.30
N THR A 17 -18.29 -4.74 9.10
CA THR A 17 -16.99 -4.32 8.54
C THR A 17 -16.97 -2.81 8.30
N GLY A 18 -18.08 -2.21 7.85
CA GLY A 18 -18.24 -0.77 7.71
C GLY A 18 -18.11 -0.03 9.04
N GLY A 19 -18.72 -0.55 10.11
CA GLY A 19 -18.58 -0.01 11.47
C GLY A 19 -17.16 -0.12 12.02
N ARG A 20 -16.45 -1.23 11.72
CA ARG A 20 -15.02 -1.38 12.05
C ARG A 20 -14.16 -0.38 11.28
N ALA A 21 -14.40 -0.21 9.99
CA ALA A 21 -13.70 0.78 9.17
C ALA A 21 -13.91 2.21 9.69
N GLU A 22 -15.14 2.56 10.10
CA GLU A 22 -15.41 3.85 10.73
C GLU A 22 -14.66 4.01 12.06
N ARG A 23 -14.64 2.98 12.91
CA ARG A 23 -13.88 3.00 14.16
C ARG A 23 -12.38 3.18 13.91
N ALA A 24 -11.81 2.47 12.94
CA ALA A 24 -10.41 2.61 12.55
C ALA A 24 -10.10 4.03 12.10
N ALA A 25 -10.97 4.65 11.29
CA ALA A 25 -10.83 6.04 10.88
C ALA A 25 -10.86 7.01 12.08
N LYS A 26 -11.78 6.81 13.04
CA LYS A 26 -11.89 7.67 14.24
C LYS A 26 -10.67 7.56 15.16
N ASN A 27 -10.08 6.36 15.23
CA ASN A 27 -8.93 6.08 16.07
C ASN A 27 -7.59 6.35 15.37
N HIS A 28 -7.60 6.68 14.08
CA HIS A 28 -6.40 6.96 13.32
C HIS A 28 -5.73 8.23 13.81
N GLU A 29 -4.42 8.12 14.07
CA GLU A 29 -3.53 9.19 14.47
C GLU A 29 -2.33 9.16 13.53
N THR A 30 -2.01 10.30 12.92
CA THR A 30 -0.83 10.39 12.06
C THR A 30 0.45 10.31 12.89
N PRO A 31 1.62 10.00 12.29
CA PRO A 31 2.90 10.03 13.00
C PRO A 31 3.22 11.37 13.68
N ASP A 32 2.65 12.47 13.17
CA ASP A 32 2.79 13.82 13.71
C ASP A 32 1.77 14.13 14.83
N GLY A 33 0.95 13.15 15.22
CA GLY A 33 -0.04 13.27 16.30
C GLY A 33 -1.38 13.91 15.88
N GLU A 34 -1.62 14.12 14.59
CA GLU A 34 -2.90 14.67 14.13
C GLU A 34 -4.01 13.63 14.26
N LYS A 35 -5.08 14.04 14.95
CA LYS A 35 -6.30 13.24 15.14
C LYS A 35 -7.46 13.93 14.43
N LYS A 36 -8.34 13.14 13.79
CA LYS A 36 -9.51 13.55 12.98
C LYS A 36 -9.20 13.81 11.50
N ASN A 37 -10.27 14.02 10.73
CA ASN A 37 -10.26 14.11 9.26
C ASN A 37 -9.69 12.87 8.56
N SER A 38 -9.89 11.72 9.18
CA SER A 38 -9.41 10.45 8.66
C SER A 38 -10.54 9.67 8.00
N LEU A 39 -10.21 8.97 6.93
CA LEU A 39 -11.11 8.07 6.23
C LEU A 39 -10.44 6.71 6.10
N ALA A 40 -11.16 5.67 6.50
CA ALA A 40 -10.79 4.30 6.18
C ALA A 40 -11.29 3.96 4.77
N LEU A 41 -10.37 3.71 3.85
CA LEU A 41 -10.62 3.28 2.48
C LEU A 41 -10.09 1.87 2.28
N PHE A 42 -10.90 1.01 1.64
CA PHE A 42 -10.53 -0.38 1.39
C PHE A 42 -10.09 -1.10 2.67
N TYR A 43 -10.84 -0.84 3.76
CA TYR A 43 -10.47 -1.33 5.08
C TYR A 43 -10.33 -2.85 5.09
N ALA A 44 -9.18 -3.30 5.60
CA ALA A 44 -8.87 -4.70 5.75
C ALA A 44 -8.24 -4.95 7.12
N GLN A 45 -8.61 -6.06 7.73
CA GLN A 45 -7.99 -6.57 8.94
C GLN A 45 -6.95 -7.61 8.54
N SER A 46 -5.68 -7.30 8.79
CA SER A 46 -4.59 -8.22 8.48
C SER A 46 -4.03 -8.82 9.77
N PRO A 47 -3.95 -10.15 9.88
CA PRO A 47 -3.22 -10.78 10.97
C PRO A 47 -1.72 -10.50 10.79
N VAL A 48 -1.09 -9.96 11.82
CA VAL A 48 0.34 -9.67 11.86
C VAL A 48 0.95 -10.45 13.01
N SER A 49 2.01 -11.20 12.72
CA SER A 49 2.79 -11.89 13.75
C SER A 49 3.75 -10.89 14.40
N VAL A 50 3.51 -10.54 15.65
CA VAL A 50 4.33 -9.63 16.44
C VAL A 50 5.09 -10.46 17.48
N PRO A 51 6.40 -10.25 17.69
CA PRO A 51 7.10 -10.86 18.80
C PRO A 51 6.61 -10.25 20.13
N ASP A 52 6.19 -11.10 21.04
CA ASP A 52 5.92 -10.78 22.43
C ASP A 52 7.23 -10.48 23.18
N GLY A 53 7.14 -9.90 24.38
CA GLY A 53 8.28 -9.57 25.23
C GLY A 53 9.19 -10.76 25.56
N ASP A 54 8.64 -11.98 25.51
CA ASP A 54 9.36 -13.25 25.70
C ASP A 54 9.90 -13.87 24.39
N GLY A 55 9.82 -13.15 23.26
CA GLY A 55 10.30 -13.61 21.94
C GLY A 55 9.39 -14.61 21.22
N ARG A 56 8.22 -14.95 21.79
CA ARG A 56 7.18 -15.76 21.14
C ARG A 56 6.39 -14.93 20.14
N LYS A 57 5.94 -15.50 19.02
CA LYS A 57 5.10 -14.78 18.05
C LYS A 57 3.63 -14.83 18.45
N THR A 58 3.04 -13.70 18.76
CA THR A 58 1.59 -13.52 18.92
C THR A 58 0.98 -12.99 17.62
N THR A 59 -0.29 -13.33 17.35
CA THR A 59 -1.00 -12.83 16.18
C THR A 59 -1.88 -11.65 16.61
N GLU A 60 -1.52 -10.45 16.17
CA GLU A 60 -2.33 -9.25 16.36
C GLU A 60 -3.15 -8.98 15.10
N ILE A 61 -4.38 -8.52 15.27
CA ILE A 61 -5.18 -8.02 14.16
C ILE A 61 -4.87 -6.53 14.01
N ARG A 62 -4.17 -6.16 12.94
CA ARG A 62 -3.98 -4.75 12.60
C ARG A 62 -5.06 -4.29 11.64
N ASP A 63 -5.71 -3.21 12.05
CA ASP A 63 -6.57 -2.41 11.20
C ASP A 63 -5.69 -1.68 10.17
N SER A 64 -6.07 -1.76 8.89
CA SER A 64 -5.34 -1.10 7.80
C SER A 64 -6.29 -0.31 6.91
N GLY A 65 -5.74 0.68 6.22
CA GLY A 65 -6.48 1.49 5.25
C GLY A 65 -7.10 2.77 5.82
N ALA A 66 -6.77 3.17 7.06
CA ALA A 66 -7.13 4.49 7.58
C ALA A 66 -6.07 5.54 7.21
N PHE A 67 -6.52 6.69 6.73
CA PHE A 67 -5.65 7.77 6.28
C PHE A 67 -6.25 9.12 6.64
N ASN A 68 -5.42 10.05 7.10
CA ASN A 68 -5.78 11.46 7.18
C ASN A 68 -5.91 12.04 5.76
N LEU A 69 -7.06 12.66 5.48
CA LEU A 69 -7.39 13.19 4.16
C LEU A 69 -6.56 14.41 3.77
N THR A 70 -6.02 15.14 4.73
CA THR A 70 -5.21 16.35 4.50
C THR A 70 -3.74 16.02 4.29
N THR A 71 -3.19 15.10 5.08
CA THR A 71 -1.72 14.91 5.17
C THR A 71 -1.24 13.62 4.50
N GLU A 72 -2.00 12.52 4.58
CA GLU A 72 -1.56 11.21 4.06
C GLU A 72 -2.17 10.90 2.70
N MET A 73 -3.46 11.19 2.50
CA MET A 73 -4.15 10.93 1.24
C MET A 73 -3.48 11.59 0.03
N PRO A 74 -2.99 12.84 0.10
CA PRO A 74 -2.27 13.45 -1.02
C PRO A 74 -0.99 12.69 -1.40
N ARG A 75 -0.29 12.09 -0.43
CA ARG A 75 0.91 11.26 -0.69
C ARG A 75 0.53 9.97 -1.42
N VAL A 76 -0.56 9.32 -0.99
CA VAL A 76 -1.10 8.13 -1.67
C VAL A 76 -1.50 8.45 -3.11
N LEU A 77 -2.25 9.54 -3.31
CA LEU A 77 -2.67 10.00 -4.64
C LEU A 77 -1.48 10.34 -5.54
N ARG A 78 -0.43 10.96 -4.98
CA ARG A 78 0.82 11.22 -5.70
C ARG A 78 1.46 9.92 -6.17
N TRP A 79 1.59 8.90 -5.30
CA TRP A 79 2.14 7.61 -5.71
C TRP A 79 1.27 6.89 -6.73
N LEU A 80 -0.05 6.94 -6.60
CA LEU A 80 -0.96 6.44 -7.64
C LEU A 80 -0.69 7.12 -8.98
N SER A 81 -0.54 8.45 -8.99
CA SER A 81 -0.22 9.17 -10.22
C SER A 81 1.14 8.74 -10.82
N VAL A 82 2.15 8.52 -9.97
CA VAL A 82 3.49 8.07 -10.39
C VAL A 82 3.46 6.66 -10.98
N PHE A 83 2.71 5.74 -10.37
CA PHE A 83 2.52 4.39 -10.90
C PHE A 83 1.71 4.41 -12.21
N LEU A 84 0.68 5.25 -12.31
CA LEU A 84 -0.15 5.38 -13.52
C LEU A 84 0.59 6.05 -14.69
N ALA A 85 1.47 7.02 -14.42
CA ALA A 85 2.29 7.71 -15.42
C ALA A 85 3.58 6.94 -15.79
N GLY A 86 3.92 5.92 -15.00
CA GLY A 86 5.18 5.19 -15.09
C GLY A 86 6.38 6.10 -14.89
N GLY A 87 6.49 6.80 -13.76
CA GLY A 87 7.68 7.59 -13.45
C GLY A 87 7.78 8.91 -14.23
N LYS A 88 6.88 9.85 -13.94
CA LYS A 88 7.09 11.30 -13.78
C LYS A 88 5.72 11.98 -13.58
N ILE A 89 5.66 12.94 -12.67
CA ILE A 89 4.49 13.83 -12.50
C ILE A 89 4.58 14.88 -13.61
N ALA A 90 4.00 14.58 -14.77
CA ALA A 90 3.69 15.55 -15.80
C ALA A 90 2.31 15.17 -16.37
N GLU A 91 1.50 16.19 -16.62
CA GLU A 91 0.07 16.16 -16.98
C GLU A 91 -0.32 14.92 -17.83
N GLY A 92 -1.30 14.16 -17.32
CA GLY A 92 -1.67 12.81 -17.82
C GLY A 92 -2.11 12.78 -19.30
N PRO A 93 -2.17 11.60 -19.97
CA PRO A 93 -2.99 10.46 -19.52
C PRO A 93 -2.46 9.03 -19.83
N ARG A 94 -3.23 8.06 -19.30
CA ARG A 94 -3.46 6.63 -19.63
C ARG A 94 -2.35 5.57 -19.45
N LEU A 95 -2.73 4.61 -18.60
CA LEU A 95 -2.25 3.25 -18.42
C LEU A 95 -1.55 2.65 -19.65
N SER A 96 -0.27 2.35 -19.50
CA SER A 96 0.32 1.19 -20.16
C SER A 96 -0.06 -0.05 -19.33
N PRO A 97 -0.79 -1.03 -19.89
CA PRO A 97 -0.98 -2.35 -19.29
C PRO A 97 0.34 -3.09 -19.00
N ALA A 98 1.46 -2.57 -19.52
CA ALA A 98 2.78 -3.16 -19.49
C ALA A 98 3.73 -2.52 -18.47
N TYR A 99 3.24 -1.71 -17.52
CA TYR A 99 3.98 -1.49 -16.27
C TYR A 99 3.89 -2.80 -15.48
N ASP A 100 4.82 -3.71 -15.80
CA ASP A 100 4.72 -5.15 -15.61
C ASP A 100 4.12 -5.52 -14.23
N ARG A 101 3.01 -6.25 -14.20
CA ARG A 101 2.43 -6.72 -12.94
C ARG A 101 3.44 -7.52 -12.12
N ALA A 102 4.42 -8.15 -12.78
CA ALA A 102 5.56 -8.78 -12.12
C ALA A 102 6.42 -7.76 -11.37
N PHE A 103 6.60 -6.55 -11.91
CA PHE A 103 7.28 -5.44 -11.24
C PHE A 103 6.50 -4.94 -10.02
N LEU A 104 5.20 -4.67 -10.15
CA LEU A 104 4.37 -4.25 -9.01
C LEU A 104 4.35 -5.31 -7.89
N ARG A 105 4.20 -6.59 -8.25
CA ARG A 105 4.28 -7.69 -7.29
C ARG A 105 5.66 -7.81 -6.65
N ARG A 106 6.73 -7.60 -7.42
CA ARG A 106 8.10 -7.57 -6.88
C ARG A 106 8.26 -6.44 -5.87
N MET A 107 7.80 -5.23 -6.17
CA MET A 107 7.82 -4.10 -5.25
C MET A 107 7.03 -4.38 -3.96
N LEU A 108 5.78 -4.87 -4.07
CA LEU A 108 4.97 -5.25 -2.91
C LEU A 108 5.63 -6.37 -2.09
N SER A 109 6.33 -7.31 -2.74
CA SER A 109 7.09 -8.35 -2.04
C SER A 109 8.27 -7.78 -1.27
N LEU A 110 8.98 -6.80 -1.83
CA LEU A 110 10.09 -6.11 -1.17
C LEU A 110 9.60 -5.31 0.04
N GLN A 111 8.46 -4.62 -0.09
CA GLN A 111 7.81 -3.93 1.03
C GLN A 111 7.36 -4.91 2.13
N LYS A 112 6.79 -6.07 1.78
CA LYS A 112 6.50 -7.13 2.77
C LYS A 112 7.77 -7.66 3.47
N ILE A 113 8.90 -7.69 2.77
CA ILE A 113 10.19 -8.04 3.38
C ILE A 113 10.65 -6.93 4.34
N SER A 114 10.42 -5.65 4.01
CA SER A 114 10.65 -4.52 4.93
C SER A 114 9.96 -4.73 6.26
N ASP A 115 8.66 -5.05 6.23
CA ASP A 115 7.85 -5.23 7.44
C ASP A 115 8.34 -6.40 8.30
N ARG A 116 8.87 -7.47 7.68
CA ARG A 116 9.27 -8.70 8.39
C ARG A 116 10.73 -8.74 8.82
N LYS A 117 11.63 -8.13 8.06
CA LYS A 117 13.08 -8.29 8.18
C LYS A 117 13.82 -6.95 8.27
N GLY A 118 13.11 -5.83 8.33
CA GLY A 118 13.70 -4.50 8.40
C GLY A 118 14.43 -4.11 7.12
N PRO A 119 15.56 -3.37 7.18
CA PRO A 119 16.16 -2.65 6.04
C PRO A 119 16.72 -3.54 4.93
N LEU A 120 16.68 -4.87 5.07
CA LEU A 120 17.12 -5.85 4.08
C LEU A 120 16.39 -5.76 2.74
N TRP A 121 15.24 -5.09 2.68
CA TRP A 121 14.57 -4.80 1.42
C TRP A 121 15.31 -3.78 0.54
N LYS A 122 16.05 -2.83 1.15
CA LYS A 122 16.78 -1.77 0.40
C LYS A 122 17.87 -2.38 -0.50
N PRO A 123 18.74 -3.29 -0.03
CA PRO A 123 19.70 -4.00 -0.91
C PRO A 123 19.02 -4.76 -2.06
N LEU A 124 17.89 -5.41 -1.81
CA LEU A 124 17.15 -6.18 -2.82
C LEU A 124 16.47 -5.28 -3.85
N ALA A 125 15.95 -4.12 -3.44
CA ALA A 125 15.40 -3.11 -4.33
C ALA A 125 16.51 -2.45 -5.17
N ALA A 126 17.68 -2.16 -4.59
CA ALA A 126 18.84 -1.64 -5.31
C ALA A 126 19.37 -2.65 -6.34
N TYR A 127 19.37 -3.94 -5.99
CA TYR A 127 19.71 -5.02 -6.90
C TYR A 127 18.69 -5.16 -8.04
N ALA A 128 17.40 -5.03 -7.76
CA ALA A 128 16.39 -5.02 -8.81
C ALA A 128 16.58 -3.82 -9.75
N ALA A 129 16.86 -2.64 -9.20
CA ALA A 129 17.04 -1.40 -9.95
C ALA A 129 18.26 -1.44 -10.89
N SER A 130 19.33 -2.13 -10.46
CA SER A 130 20.54 -2.31 -11.29
C SER A 130 20.34 -3.29 -12.44
N ARG A 131 19.35 -4.20 -12.35
CA ARG A 131 19.01 -5.19 -13.39
C ARG A 131 17.90 -4.77 -14.34
N SER A 132 16.99 -3.88 -13.93
CA SER A 132 16.01 -3.26 -14.83
C SER A 132 16.74 -2.47 -15.93
N SER A 133 16.33 -2.62 -17.18
CA SER A 133 17.05 -2.15 -18.39
C SER A 133 17.57 -0.71 -18.23
N ARG A 134 18.84 -0.48 -18.60
CA ARG A 134 19.64 0.76 -18.47
C ARG A 134 18.83 2.07 -18.66
N GLY A 135 18.15 2.54 -17.61
CA GLY A 135 17.50 3.87 -17.57
C GLY A 135 15.99 3.90 -17.87
N GLY A 136 15.29 2.76 -17.84
CA GLY A 136 13.83 2.75 -17.98
C GLY A 136 13.10 3.33 -16.74
N LYS A 137 11.84 3.72 -16.94
CA LYS A 137 10.88 4.21 -15.92
C LYS A 137 10.83 3.34 -14.65
N GLU A 138 10.99 2.03 -14.80
CA GLU A 138 11.08 1.05 -13.70
C GLU A 138 12.24 1.34 -12.73
N LYS A 139 13.41 1.66 -13.27
CA LYS A 139 14.61 1.97 -12.49
C LYS A 139 14.42 3.27 -11.71
N GLU A 140 13.85 4.30 -12.34
CA GLU A 140 13.55 5.58 -11.68
C GLU A 140 12.61 5.38 -10.49
N LEU A 141 11.58 4.56 -10.65
CA LEU A 141 10.62 4.29 -9.58
C LEU A 141 11.23 3.48 -8.44
N LEU A 142 12.06 2.47 -8.73
CA LEU A 142 12.79 1.73 -7.71
C LEU A 142 13.77 2.62 -6.95
N LEU A 143 14.45 3.53 -7.64
CA LEU A 143 15.31 4.51 -7.01
C LEU A 143 14.49 5.45 -6.12
N GLN A 144 13.35 5.95 -6.58
CA GLN A 144 12.48 6.79 -5.75
C GLN A 144 11.98 6.05 -4.50
N LEU A 145 11.61 4.78 -4.65
CA LEU A 145 11.22 3.90 -3.53
C LEU A 145 12.37 3.72 -2.53
N LEU A 146 13.60 3.49 -2.99
CA LEU A 146 14.79 3.30 -2.14
C LEU A 146 15.08 4.48 -1.22
N HIS A 147 14.83 5.69 -1.70
CA HIS A 147 15.02 6.93 -0.94
C HIS A 147 13.79 7.32 -0.10
N SER A 148 12.69 6.57 -0.22
CA SER A 148 11.47 6.82 0.56
C SER A 148 11.56 6.16 1.93
N GLU A 149 11.15 6.88 2.97
CA GLU A 149 11.14 6.40 4.34
C GLU A 149 9.83 6.74 5.04
N GLY A 150 9.51 5.96 6.07
CA GLY A 150 8.34 6.16 6.93
C GLY A 150 7.04 6.37 6.13
N PRO A 151 6.35 7.53 6.27
CA PRO A 151 5.04 7.76 5.65
C PRO A 151 5.02 7.66 4.12
N GLU A 152 6.12 8.02 3.44
CA GLU A 152 6.18 7.95 1.97
C GLU A 152 6.21 6.49 1.48
N LEU A 153 6.89 5.61 2.19
CA LEU A 153 6.94 4.19 1.86
C LEU A 153 5.57 3.52 2.08
N GLU A 154 4.85 3.90 3.14
CA GLU A 154 3.50 3.42 3.41
C GLU A 154 2.49 3.90 2.37
N ALA A 155 2.60 5.15 1.94
CA ALA A 155 1.80 5.71 0.85
C ALA A 155 2.04 4.96 -0.47
N ALA A 156 3.32 4.70 -0.81
CA ALA A 156 3.70 3.92 -1.99
C ALA A 156 3.13 2.49 -1.94
N ARG A 157 3.20 1.83 -0.78
CA ARG A 157 2.65 0.48 -0.58
C ARG A 157 1.14 0.44 -0.78
N THR A 158 0.44 1.40 -0.19
CA THR A 158 -1.02 1.54 -0.32
C THR A 158 -1.41 1.72 -1.78
N ALA A 159 -0.78 2.70 -2.46
CA ALA A 159 -1.03 2.98 -3.86
C ALA A 159 -0.75 1.76 -4.76
N GLY A 160 0.37 1.05 -4.53
CA GLY A 160 0.70 -0.16 -5.28
C GLY A 160 -0.30 -1.29 -5.08
N THR A 161 -0.84 -1.43 -3.87
CA THR A 161 -1.88 -2.44 -3.55
C THR A 161 -3.18 -2.13 -4.29
N TRP A 162 -3.62 -0.86 -4.28
CA TRP A 162 -4.85 -0.46 -4.98
C TRP A 162 -4.73 -0.63 -6.49
N ILE A 163 -3.55 -0.34 -7.07
CA ILE A 163 -3.32 -0.58 -8.50
C ILE A 163 -3.30 -2.08 -8.81
N ASP A 164 -2.70 -2.94 -7.98
CA ASP A 164 -2.80 -4.39 -8.19
C ASP A 164 -4.26 -4.86 -8.19
N TRP A 165 -5.10 -4.31 -7.30
CA TRP A 165 -6.54 -4.61 -7.30
C TRP A 165 -7.24 -4.12 -8.56
N LEU A 166 -6.99 -2.89 -9.00
CA LEU A 166 -7.57 -2.33 -10.24
C LEU A 166 -7.13 -3.09 -11.50
N MET A 167 -5.95 -3.68 -11.50
CA MET A 167 -5.41 -4.42 -12.65
C MET A 167 -5.76 -5.92 -12.64
N ARG A 168 -6.37 -6.46 -11.57
CA ARG A 168 -6.81 -7.87 -11.55
C ARG A 168 -7.89 -8.06 -12.60
N ARG A 169 -7.68 -9.04 -13.49
CA ARG A 169 -8.75 -9.50 -14.38
C ARG A 169 -9.64 -10.46 -13.61
N PRO A 170 -10.96 -10.50 -13.90
CA PRO A 170 -11.89 -11.43 -13.26
C PRO A 170 -11.52 -12.92 -13.45
N SER A 171 -10.67 -13.25 -14.42
CA SER A 171 -10.23 -14.62 -14.74
C SER A 171 -8.99 -15.10 -13.98
N ASP A 172 -8.45 -14.29 -13.07
CA ASP A 172 -7.24 -14.62 -12.28
C ASP A 172 -7.55 -15.23 -10.90
N GLU A 173 -8.83 -15.51 -10.62
CA GLU A 173 -9.34 -16.26 -9.44
C GLU A 173 -9.74 -17.68 -9.83
#